data_AF-A0A0N9ZS17-F1
#
_entry.id   AF-A0A0N9ZS17-F1
#
_cell.length_a   1.000
_cell.length_b   1.000
_cell.length_c   1.000
_cell.angle_alpha   90.00
_cell.angle_beta   90.00
_cell.angle_gamma   90.00
#
_symmetry.space_group_name_H-M   'P 1'
#
loop_
_entity.id
_entity.type
_entity.pdbx_description
1 polymer ?
#
loop_
_entity_poly.entity_id
_entity_poly.type
_entity_poly.pdbx_seq_one_letter_code
_entity_poly.pdbx_strand_id
1 'polypeptide(L)'
;VVVVFTVNMSGGPNEGAELWGLPDWVFDIFLGGGLAMILSTCNVGQLNSQVNASHCMLDYINNYFAYFTFCVAMLIEFSGLLHAPYLIQFAVAAMSGKPIESNEEPREGLAKAFFWFRCLLSLAILGFCIAVTFEALFSEQTTLWSGVPPSVAIIVWVALMCVVGMLEGMQTAFFAMAKLPESERGDSYWAKKTCGLSFKGEGVNL
;
A
#
# COMPACT_ATOMS: atom_id res chain seq x y z
N VAL A 1 4.58 6.63 -1.37
CA VAL A 1 5.76 6.37 -2.23
C VAL A 1 6.77 7.51 -2.17
N VAL A 2 6.43 8.76 -2.53
CA VAL A 2 7.38 9.90 -2.46
C VAL A 2 7.94 10.11 -1.06
N VAL A 3 7.10 10.10 -0.02
CA VAL A 3 7.57 10.22 1.38
C VAL A 3 8.53 9.11 1.75
N VAL A 4 8.22 7.85 1.41
CA VAL A 4 9.11 6.70 1.67
C VAL A 4 10.43 6.83 0.93
N PHE A 5 10.40 7.24 -0.35
CA PHE A 5 11.60 7.46 -1.16
C PHE A 5 12.47 8.58 -0.59
N THR A 6 11.87 9.74 -0.31
CA THR A 6 12.58 10.89 0.27
C THR A 6 13.14 10.54 1.65
N VAL A 7 12.38 9.86 2.51
CA VAL A 7 12.84 9.48 3.85
C VAL A 7 13.95 8.43 3.78
N ASN A 8 13.87 7.44 2.87
CA ASN A 8 14.96 6.50 2.65
C ASN A 8 16.24 7.19 2.14
N MET A 9 16.11 8.15 1.22
CA MET A 9 17.25 8.95 0.75
C MET A 9 17.82 9.87 1.83
N SER A 10 16.98 10.36 2.75
CA SER A 10 17.39 11.26 3.83
C SER A 10 18.11 10.54 4.98
N GLY A 11 17.88 9.24 5.13
CA GLY A 11 18.46 8.41 6.20
C GLY A 11 19.55 7.45 5.74
N GLY A 12 20.01 7.55 4.49
CA GLY A 12 21.14 6.76 4.01
C GLY A 12 22.41 7.08 4.79
N PRO A 13 23.14 6.07 5.31
CA PRO A 13 24.36 6.32 6.07
C PRO A 13 25.45 6.91 5.17
N ASN A 14 26.24 7.83 5.72
CA ASN A 14 27.45 8.29 5.06
C ASN A 14 28.53 7.20 5.15
N GLU A 15 29.31 7.00 4.08
CA GLU A 15 30.34 5.96 4.02
C GLU A 15 31.33 6.13 5.19
N GLY A 16 31.50 5.07 5.99
CA GLY A 16 32.44 5.03 7.12
C GLY A 16 31.99 5.74 8.40
N ALA A 17 30.72 6.13 8.52
CA ALA A 17 30.20 6.73 9.75
C ALA A 17 29.93 5.65 10.84
N GLU A 18 30.71 5.65 11.92
CA GLU A 18 30.38 4.89 13.13
C GLU A 18 29.27 5.60 13.92
N LEU A 19 28.12 4.94 14.07
CA LEU A 19 27.05 5.40 14.96
C LEU A 19 26.97 4.52 16.21
N TRP A 20 27.16 5.17 17.36
CA TRP A 20 26.85 4.63 18.69
C TRP A 20 27.56 3.31 19.08
N GLY A 21 28.67 2.96 18.40
CA GLY A 21 29.45 1.75 18.70
C GLY A 21 28.67 0.45 18.48
N LEU A 22 27.64 0.46 17.63
CA LEU A 22 26.88 -0.72 17.26
C LEU A 22 27.72 -1.65 16.35
N PRO A 23 27.53 -2.98 16.41
CA PRO A 23 28.18 -3.90 15.47
C PRO A 23 27.81 -3.59 14.02
N ASP A 24 28.77 -3.69 13.10
CA ASP A 24 28.62 -3.35 11.68
C ASP A 24 27.41 -4.03 11.03
N TRP A 25 27.17 -5.31 11.32
CA TRP A 25 26.03 -6.04 10.75
C TRP A 25 24.66 -5.48 11.19
N VAL A 26 24.57 -4.90 12.39
CA VAL A 26 23.34 -4.24 12.86
C VAL A 26 23.15 -2.95 12.10
N PHE A 27 24.23 -2.17 11.94
CA PHE A 27 24.21 -0.91 11.21
C PHE A 27 23.84 -1.11 9.74
N ASP A 28 24.45 -2.10 9.08
CA ASP A 28 24.21 -2.41 7.67
C ASP A 28 22.78 -2.87 7.40
N ILE A 29 22.19 -3.68 8.29
CA ILE A 29 20.81 -4.16 8.11
C ILE A 29 19.79 -3.07 8.46
N PHE A 30 19.97 -2.39 9.61
CA PHE A 30 18.96 -1.43 10.09
C PHE A 30 19.02 -0.07 9.38
N LEU A 31 20.23 0.49 9.20
CA LEU A 31 20.43 1.83 8.65
C LEU A 31 20.86 1.75 7.18
N GLY A 32 21.82 0.90 6.83
CA GLY A 32 22.27 0.69 5.45
C GLY A 32 21.17 0.15 4.53
N GLY A 33 20.42 -0.84 4.99
CA GLY A 33 19.29 -1.44 4.26
C GLY A 33 18.00 -0.60 4.30
N GLY A 34 17.99 0.53 5.00
CA GLY A 34 16.83 1.44 5.07
C GLY A 34 15.67 0.95 5.95
N LEU A 35 15.80 -0.16 6.67
CA LEU A 35 14.74 -0.71 7.53
C LEU A 35 14.28 0.29 8.60
N ALA A 36 15.21 0.98 9.25
CA ALA A 36 14.91 1.99 10.28
C ALA A 36 14.11 3.17 9.70
N MET A 37 14.40 3.56 8.45
CA MET A 37 13.73 4.65 7.75
C MET A 37 12.33 4.23 7.31
N ILE A 38 12.16 2.99 6.83
CA ILE A 38 10.86 2.39 6.53
C ILE A 38 10.01 2.34 7.81
N LEU A 39 10.54 1.81 8.91
CA LEU A 39 9.85 1.73 10.19
C LEU A 39 9.46 3.10 10.74
N SER A 40 10.32 4.10 10.63
CA SER A 40 10.00 5.47 11.05
C SER A 40 8.90 6.07 10.18
N THR A 41 8.95 5.86 8.86
CA THR A 41 7.92 6.36 7.94
C THR A 41 6.56 5.72 8.25
N CYS A 42 6.53 4.40 8.45
CA CYS A 42 5.30 3.67 8.72
C CYS A 42 4.71 4.04 10.09
N ASN A 43 5.51 3.97 11.17
CA ASN A 43 5.00 4.20 12.52
C ASN A 43 4.73 5.67 12.81
N VAL A 44 5.65 6.57 12.47
CA VAL A 44 5.53 7.99 12.82
C VAL A 44 4.71 8.73 11.78
N GLY A 45 4.97 8.51 10.50
CA GLY A 45 4.32 9.24 9.40
C GLY A 45 2.92 8.72 9.06
N GLN A 46 2.79 7.42 8.81
CA GLN A 46 1.57 6.85 8.26
C GLN A 46 0.57 6.41 9.33
N LEU A 47 0.99 5.62 10.32
CA LEU A 47 0.08 5.01 11.30
C LEU A 47 -0.63 6.06 12.17
N ASN A 48 0.10 7.05 12.71
CA ASN A 48 -0.52 8.10 13.54
C ASN A 48 -1.59 8.90 12.77
N SER A 49 -1.33 9.22 11.51
CA SER A 49 -2.27 9.97 10.68
C SER A 49 -3.50 9.13 10.31
N GLN A 50 -3.32 7.84 10.04
CA GLN A 50 -4.42 6.90 9.80
C GLN A 50 -5.30 6.70 11.03
N VAL A 51 -4.71 6.55 12.22
CA VAL A 51 -5.46 6.40 13.49
C VAL A 51 -6.21 7.69 13.84
N ASN A 52 -5.60 8.86 13.67
CA ASN A 52 -6.31 10.11 13.91
C ASN A 52 -7.45 10.31 12.90
N ALA A 53 -7.21 9.93 11.64
CA ALA A 53 -8.24 9.96 10.61
C ALA A 53 -9.37 8.97 10.89
N SER A 54 -9.14 7.81 11.53
CA SER A 54 -10.21 6.85 11.83
C SER A 54 -11.15 7.33 12.93
N HIS A 55 -10.63 7.98 13.98
CA HIS A 55 -11.45 8.49 15.09
C HIS A 55 -12.12 9.83 14.80
N CYS A 56 -11.40 10.77 14.18
CA CYS A 56 -11.85 12.15 13.99
C CYS A 56 -11.92 12.52 12.50
N MET A 57 -12.57 11.68 11.68
CA MET A 57 -12.59 11.80 10.21
C MET A 57 -12.89 13.22 9.71
N LEU A 58 -13.96 13.85 10.20
CA LEU A 58 -14.41 15.17 9.73
C LEU A 58 -13.44 16.28 10.14
N ASP A 59 -12.97 16.27 11.39
CA ASP A 59 -12.00 17.27 11.86
C ASP A 59 -10.65 17.12 11.16
N TYR A 60 -10.24 15.88 10.85
CA TYR A 60 -9.01 15.58 10.13
C TYR A 60 -9.00 16.16 8.71
N ILE A 61 -10.13 16.12 8.01
CA ILE A 61 -10.26 16.67 6.65
C ILE A 61 -10.65 18.16 6.62
N ASN A 62 -11.05 18.73 7.74
CA ASN A 62 -11.51 20.12 7.85
C ASN A 62 -10.35 21.13 7.86
N ASN A 63 -9.51 21.10 6.84
CA ASN A 63 -8.45 22.07 6.64
C ASN A 63 -8.09 22.23 5.16
N TYR A 64 -7.49 23.37 4.82
CA TYR A 64 -7.12 23.71 3.44
C TYR A 64 -6.17 22.69 2.81
N PHE A 65 -5.23 22.15 3.60
CA PHE A 65 -4.26 21.19 3.08
C PHE A 65 -4.91 19.86 2.71
N ALA A 66 -5.84 19.35 3.52
CA ALA A 66 -6.63 18.17 3.21
C ALA A 66 -7.46 18.37 1.92
N TYR A 67 -8.13 19.51 1.78
CA TYR A 67 -8.86 19.85 0.54
C TYR A 67 -7.94 19.92 -0.69
N PHE A 68 -6.76 20.53 -0.56
CA PHE A 68 -5.76 20.55 -1.61
C PHE A 68 -5.33 19.13 -2.02
N THR A 69 -5.01 18.26 -1.05
CA THR A 69 -4.62 16.87 -1.34
C THR A 69 -5.74 16.08 -2.00
N PHE A 70 -7.00 16.35 -1.63
CA PHE A 70 -8.17 15.75 -2.26
C PHE A 70 -8.31 16.19 -3.72
N CYS A 71 -8.13 17.49 -4.03
CA CYS A 71 -8.12 17.98 -5.41
C CYS A 71 -7.02 17.33 -6.25
N VAL A 72 -5.82 17.16 -5.70
CA VAL A 72 -4.74 16.43 -6.38
C VAL A 72 -5.11 14.96 -6.61
N ALA A 73 -5.72 14.30 -5.62
CA ALA A 73 -6.21 12.93 -5.77
C ALA A 73 -7.25 12.80 -6.88
N MET A 74 -8.19 13.73 -6.97
CA MET A 74 -9.17 13.78 -8.08
C MET A 74 -8.51 13.98 -9.45
N LEU A 75 -7.49 14.84 -9.54
CA LEU A 75 -6.73 15.02 -10.78
C LEU A 75 -5.97 13.74 -11.18
N ILE A 76 -5.39 13.03 -10.22
CA ILE A 76 -4.72 11.74 -10.45
C ILE A 76 -5.75 10.69 -10.90
N GLU A 77 -6.90 10.60 -10.25
CA GLU A 77 -7.99 9.70 -10.66
C GLU A 77 -8.47 10.02 -12.08
N PHE A 78 -8.62 11.30 -12.40
CA PHE A 78 -8.97 11.73 -13.76
C PHE A 78 -7.91 11.32 -14.78
N SER A 79 -6.62 11.46 -14.46
CA SER A 79 -5.51 11.13 -15.35
C SER A 79 -5.46 9.66 -15.78
N GLY A 80 -6.02 8.75 -14.97
CA GLY A 80 -6.02 7.33 -15.29
C GLY A 80 -4.84 6.54 -14.74
N LEU A 81 -3.88 7.19 -14.07
CA LEU A 81 -2.64 6.55 -13.63
C LEU A 81 -2.87 5.36 -12.68
N LEU A 82 -3.96 5.38 -11.89
CA LEU A 82 -4.28 4.38 -10.88
C LEU A 82 -5.41 3.43 -11.30
N HIS A 83 -5.68 3.28 -12.60
CA HIS A 83 -6.83 2.49 -13.10
C HIS A 83 -6.60 0.98 -13.22
N ALA A 84 -5.37 0.48 -13.09
CA ALA A 84 -5.07 -0.96 -13.16
C ALA A 84 -5.89 -1.84 -12.17
N PRO A 85 -6.17 -1.42 -10.91
CA PRO A 85 -6.96 -2.21 -9.97
C PRO A 85 -8.40 -2.48 -10.42
N TYR A 86 -9.00 -1.63 -11.27
CA TYR A 86 -10.32 -1.92 -11.83
C TYR A 86 -10.32 -3.22 -12.63
N LEU A 87 -9.23 -3.55 -13.31
CA LEU A 87 -9.09 -4.83 -14.03
C LEU A 87 -9.11 -6.03 -13.07
N ILE A 88 -8.46 -5.87 -11.92
CA ILE A 88 -8.47 -6.88 -10.85
C ILE A 88 -9.88 -7.00 -10.26
N GLN A 89 -10.58 -5.89 -10.04
CA GLN A 89 -11.97 -5.89 -9.59
C GLN A 89 -12.88 -6.66 -10.55
N PHE A 90 -12.75 -6.42 -11.88
CA PHE A 90 -13.51 -7.17 -12.88
C PHE A 90 -13.17 -8.67 -12.89
N ALA A 91 -11.90 -9.02 -12.77
CA ALA A 91 -11.47 -10.42 -12.66
C ALA A 91 -12.06 -11.09 -11.40
N VAL A 92 -11.99 -10.43 -10.23
CA VAL A 92 -12.54 -10.97 -8.97
C VAL A 92 -14.06 -11.05 -9.03
N ALA A 93 -14.75 -10.08 -9.61
CA ALA A 93 -16.19 -10.12 -9.82
C ALA A 93 -16.59 -11.31 -10.73
N ALA A 94 -15.86 -11.52 -11.83
CA ALA A 94 -16.06 -12.65 -12.72
C ALA A 94 -15.82 -14.01 -12.01
N MET A 95 -14.77 -14.11 -11.19
CA MET A 95 -14.46 -15.33 -10.43
C MET A 95 -15.42 -15.59 -9.27
N SER A 96 -15.95 -14.54 -8.65
CA SER A 96 -16.89 -14.65 -7.52
C SER A 96 -18.35 -14.80 -7.94
N GLY A 97 -18.67 -14.57 -9.23
CA GLY A 97 -20.03 -14.61 -9.76
C GLY A 97 -20.94 -13.51 -9.22
N LYS A 98 -20.39 -12.49 -8.54
CA LYS A 98 -21.15 -11.36 -7.98
C LYS A 98 -21.05 -10.15 -8.91
N PRO A 99 -22.18 -9.49 -9.23
CA PRO A 99 -22.14 -8.27 -10.03
C PRO A 99 -21.43 -7.16 -9.26
N ILE A 100 -20.75 -6.27 -9.98
CA ILE A 100 -20.18 -5.06 -9.40
C ILE A 100 -21.32 -4.06 -9.23
N GLU A 101 -21.72 -3.83 -7.98
CA GLU A 101 -22.63 -2.75 -7.64
C GLU A 101 -21.89 -1.42 -7.76
N SER A 102 -22.39 -0.53 -8.61
CA SER A 102 -21.84 0.81 -8.81
C SER A 102 -22.99 1.81 -8.78
N ASN A 103 -22.78 2.91 -8.06
CA ASN A 103 -23.69 4.05 -8.05
C ASN A 103 -23.42 5.02 -9.22
N GLU A 104 -22.43 4.73 -10.07
CA GLU A 104 -22.14 5.53 -11.26
C GLU A 104 -23.08 5.19 -12.42
N GLU A 105 -23.44 6.20 -13.20
CA GLU A 105 -24.20 6.00 -14.43
C GLU A 105 -23.45 5.07 -15.40
N PRO A 106 -24.18 4.23 -16.18
CA PRO A 106 -23.57 3.36 -17.17
C PRO A 106 -22.69 4.17 -18.14
N ARG A 107 -21.41 3.81 -18.23
CA ARG A 107 -20.47 4.47 -19.13
C ARG A 107 -20.77 4.09 -20.58
N GLU A 108 -21.22 5.04 -21.38
CA GLU A 108 -21.54 4.82 -22.80
C GLU A 108 -20.57 5.52 -23.77
N GLY A 109 -20.45 4.99 -24.99
CA GLY A 109 -19.70 5.60 -26.10
C GLY A 109 -18.24 5.97 -25.75
N LEU A 110 -17.92 7.26 -25.90
CA LEU A 110 -16.58 7.81 -25.67
C LEU A 110 -16.13 7.68 -24.21
N ALA A 111 -17.04 7.77 -23.24
CA ALA A 111 -16.70 7.63 -21.82
C ALA A 111 -16.20 6.21 -21.51
N LYS A 112 -16.82 5.20 -22.11
CA LYS A 112 -16.37 3.80 -22.00
C LYS A 112 -15.00 3.60 -22.64
N ALA A 113 -14.80 4.13 -23.85
CA ALA A 113 -13.51 4.05 -24.54
C ALA A 113 -12.40 4.75 -23.75
N PHE A 114 -12.67 5.94 -23.23
CA PHE A 114 -11.72 6.70 -22.40
C PHE A 114 -11.37 5.99 -21.09
N PHE A 115 -12.34 5.34 -20.44
CA PHE A 115 -12.09 4.50 -19.27
C PHE A 115 -11.15 3.33 -19.58
N TRP A 116 -11.41 2.58 -20.65
CA TRP A 116 -10.58 1.44 -21.04
C TRP A 116 -9.18 1.87 -21.47
N PHE A 117 -9.05 2.99 -22.18
CA PHE A 117 -7.75 3.59 -22.51
C PHE A 117 -6.93 3.87 -21.24
N ARG A 118 -7.52 4.52 -20.23
CA ARG A 118 -6.86 4.80 -18.95
C ARG A 118 -6.46 3.51 -18.21
N CYS A 119 -7.31 2.49 -18.23
CA CYS A 119 -6.98 1.17 -17.65
C CYS A 119 -5.77 0.53 -18.33
N LEU A 120 -5.72 0.55 -19.66
CA LEU A 120 -4.59 0.00 -20.43
C LEU A 120 -3.31 0.81 -20.23
N LEU A 121 -3.41 2.14 -20.20
CA LEU A 121 -2.27 3.01 -19.90
C LEU A 121 -1.69 2.75 -18.51
N SER A 122 -2.56 2.67 -17.49
CA SER A 122 -2.16 2.34 -16.12
C SER A 122 -1.48 0.97 -16.05
N LEU A 123 -2.05 -0.04 -16.71
CA LEU A 123 -1.47 -1.38 -16.77
C LEU A 123 -0.09 -1.39 -17.46
N ALA A 124 0.07 -0.62 -18.54
CA ALA A 124 1.34 -0.50 -19.24
C ALA A 124 2.40 0.18 -18.37
N ILE A 125 2.04 1.26 -17.67
CA ILE A 125 2.93 1.95 -16.73
C ILE A 125 3.33 1.02 -15.58
N LEU A 126 2.36 0.31 -14.99
CA LEU A 126 2.63 -0.66 -13.93
C LEU A 126 3.57 -1.78 -14.42
N GLY A 127 3.31 -2.34 -15.60
CA GLY A 127 4.17 -3.34 -16.23
C GLY A 127 5.59 -2.82 -16.49
N PHE A 128 5.73 -1.58 -16.93
CA PHE A 128 7.03 -0.92 -17.09
C PHE A 128 7.75 -0.74 -15.75
N CYS A 129 7.08 -0.26 -14.71
CA CYS A 129 7.67 -0.12 -13.37
C CYS A 129 8.15 -1.47 -12.81
N ILE A 130 7.36 -2.52 -13.00
CA ILE A 130 7.76 -3.89 -12.64
C ILE A 130 9.01 -4.27 -13.45
N ALA A 131 9.01 -4.11 -14.77
CA ALA A 131 10.15 -4.47 -15.62
C ALA A 131 11.45 -3.74 -15.19
N VAL A 132 11.39 -2.44 -14.90
CA VAL A 132 12.53 -1.66 -14.39
C VAL A 132 12.99 -2.18 -13.03
N THR A 133 12.06 -2.56 -12.14
CA THR A 133 12.41 -3.13 -10.83
C THR A 133 13.13 -4.48 -10.97
N PHE A 134 12.65 -5.34 -11.88
CA PHE A 134 13.30 -6.61 -12.17
C PHE A 134 14.68 -6.41 -12.81
N GLU A 135 14.83 -5.46 -13.74
CA GLU A 135 16.13 -5.11 -14.32
C GLU A 135 17.10 -4.64 -13.24
N ALA A 136 16.68 -3.74 -12.35
CA ALA A 136 17.52 -3.27 -11.25
C ALA A 136 17.95 -4.41 -10.30
N LEU A 137 17.05 -5.36 -10.04
CA LEU A 137 17.35 -6.56 -9.25
C LEU A 137 18.36 -7.49 -9.95
N PHE A 138 18.25 -7.68 -11.27
CA PHE A 138 19.18 -8.49 -12.05
C PHE A 138 20.56 -7.83 -12.21
N SER A 139 20.59 -6.50 -12.33
CA SER A 139 21.80 -5.71 -12.50
C SER A 139 22.50 -5.39 -11.16
N GLU A 140 22.04 -6.00 -10.05
CA GLU A 140 22.58 -5.80 -8.69
C GLU A 140 22.61 -4.31 -8.25
N GLN A 141 21.75 -3.47 -8.82
CA GLN A 141 21.67 -2.03 -8.51
C GLN A 141 20.74 -1.74 -7.32
N THR A 142 20.42 -2.76 -6.53
CA THR A 142 19.52 -2.64 -5.38
C THR A 142 20.31 -2.70 -4.08
N THR A 143 19.77 -2.10 -3.03
CA THR A 143 20.37 -2.11 -1.68
C THR A 143 20.23 -3.47 -0.96
N LEU A 144 20.00 -4.56 -1.70
CA LEU A 144 19.97 -5.91 -1.14
C LEU A 144 21.37 -6.34 -0.72
N TRP A 145 21.44 -7.21 0.30
CA TRP A 145 22.69 -7.65 0.91
C TRP A 145 23.70 -8.18 -0.13
N SER A 146 24.96 -7.81 0.05
CA SER A 146 26.05 -8.27 -0.81
C SER A 146 26.15 -9.80 -0.78
N GLY A 147 26.24 -10.41 -1.96
CA GLY A 147 26.35 -11.86 -2.12
C GLY A 147 25.02 -12.64 -2.19
N VAL A 148 23.86 -11.97 -2.20
CA VAL A 148 22.58 -12.63 -2.47
C VAL A 148 22.41 -12.84 -3.97
N PRO A 149 22.23 -14.08 -4.46
CA PRO A 149 22.01 -14.33 -5.88
C PRO A 149 20.73 -13.62 -6.39
N PRO A 150 20.72 -13.08 -7.63
CA PRO A 150 19.56 -12.35 -8.16
C PRO A 150 18.24 -13.13 -8.10
N SER A 151 18.28 -14.45 -8.30
CA SER A 151 17.10 -15.30 -8.20
C SER A 151 16.48 -15.33 -6.79
N VAL A 152 17.32 -15.33 -5.75
CA VAL A 152 16.87 -15.28 -4.36
C VAL A 152 16.30 -13.91 -4.03
N ALA A 153 16.94 -12.84 -4.51
CA ALA A 153 16.46 -11.47 -4.34
C ALA A 153 15.04 -11.28 -4.91
N ILE A 154 14.74 -11.85 -6.08
CA ILE A 154 13.40 -11.81 -6.68
C ILE A 154 12.37 -12.56 -5.84
N ILE A 155 12.70 -13.76 -5.36
CA ILE A 155 11.79 -14.54 -4.51
C ILE A 155 11.44 -13.76 -3.23
N VAL A 156 12.45 -13.18 -2.59
CA VAL A 156 12.28 -12.34 -1.41
C VAL A 156 11.45 -11.10 -1.74
N TRP A 157 11.73 -10.42 -2.85
CA TRP A 157 10.97 -9.25 -3.29
C TRP A 157 9.48 -9.58 -3.52
N VAL A 158 9.16 -10.66 -4.25
CA VAL A 158 7.77 -11.09 -4.48
C VAL A 158 7.09 -11.41 -3.16
N ALA A 159 7.76 -12.17 -2.28
CA ALA A 159 7.20 -12.54 -0.98
C ALA A 159 6.90 -11.31 -0.12
N LEU A 160 7.84 -10.36 -0.02
CA LEU A 160 7.65 -9.12 0.73
C LEU A 160 6.55 -8.24 0.13
N MET A 161 6.48 -8.12 -1.21
CA MET A 161 5.40 -7.40 -1.89
C MET A 161 4.02 -7.99 -1.59
N CYS A 162 3.90 -9.32 -1.58
CA CYS A 162 2.66 -9.99 -1.17
C CYS A 162 2.30 -9.70 0.29
N VAL A 163 3.26 -9.78 1.20
CA VAL A 163 3.02 -9.50 2.63
C VAL A 163 2.58 -8.05 2.85
N VAL A 164 3.31 -7.08 2.30
CA VAL A 164 2.97 -5.66 2.43
C VAL A 164 1.60 -5.36 1.82
N GLY A 165 1.32 -5.89 0.62
CA GLY A 165 0.02 -5.73 -0.01
C GLY A 165 -1.13 -6.30 0.81
N MET A 166 -0.93 -7.47 1.46
CA MET A 166 -1.90 -8.04 2.38
C MET A 166 -2.09 -7.19 3.64
N LEU A 167 -1.01 -6.63 4.22
CA LEU A 167 -1.08 -5.80 5.43
C LEU A 167 -1.87 -4.51 5.18
N GLU A 168 -1.60 -3.79 4.09
CA GLU A 168 -2.32 -2.57 3.70
C GLU A 168 -3.80 -2.87 3.38
N GLY A 169 -4.06 -3.96 2.64
CA GLY A 169 -5.42 -4.41 2.34
C GLY A 169 -6.19 -4.79 3.61
N MET A 170 -5.52 -5.40 4.58
CA MET A 170 -6.11 -5.79 5.86
C MET A 170 -6.45 -4.58 6.73
N GLN A 171 -5.61 -3.53 6.76
CA GLN A 171 -5.91 -2.28 7.47
C GLN A 171 -7.21 -1.64 6.97
N THR A 172 -7.40 -1.60 5.64
CA THR A 172 -8.64 -1.10 5.03
C THR A 172 -9.83 -2.00 5.36
N ALA A 173 -9.64 -3.32 5.30
CA ALA A 173 -10.69 -4.27 5.64
C ALA A 173 -11.11 -4.17 7.12
N PHE A 174 -10.17 -3.97 8.03
CA PHE A 174 -10.46 -3.75 9.46
C PHE A 174 -11.23 -2.46 9.70
N PHE A 175 -10.88 -1.38 9.00
CA PHE A 175 -11.63 -0.13 9.09
C PHE A 175 -13.08 -0.26 8.58
N ALA A 176 -13.28 -0.94 7.46
CA ALA A 176 -14.63 -1.21 6.96
C ALA A 176 -15.43 -2.12 7.91
N MET A 177 -14.77 -3.15 8.45
CA MET A 177 -15.35 -4.10 9.39
C MET A 177 -15.71 -3.46 10.73
N ALA A 178 -14.95 -2.48 11.21
CA ALA A 178 -15.27 -1.71 12.43
C ALA A 178 -16.64 -1.02 12.36
N LYS A 179 -17.14 -0.74 11.14
CA LYS A 179 -18.44 -0.12 10.90
C LYS A 179 -19.58 -1.14 10.71
N LEU A 180 -19.29 -2.43 10.66
CA LEU A 180 -20.29 -3.48 10.45
C LEU A 180 -20.91 -3.96 11.78
N PRO A 181 -22.25 -4.03 11.88
CA PRO A 181 -22.93 -4.62 13.01
C PRO A 181 -22.64 -6.13 13.09
N GLU A 182 -22.69 -6.71 14.29
CA GLU A 182 -22.31 -8.11 14.51
C GLU A 182 -23.09 -9.09 13.64
N SER A 183 -24.36 -8.78 13.37
CA SER A 183 -25.27 -9.57 12.53
C SER A 183 -24.86 -9.68 11.07
N GLU A 184 -24.04 -8.74 10.56
CA GLU A 184 -23.64 -8.67 9.15
C GLU A 184 -22.23 -9.21 8.89
N ARG A 185 -21.52 -9.70 9.92
CA ARG A 185 -20.12 -10.17 9.81
C ARG A 185 -19.96 -11.53 9.10
N GLY A 186 -21.06 -12.08 8.58
CA GLY A 186 -21.10 -13.33 7.82
C GLY A 186 -20.80 -14.58 8.66
N ASP A 187 -20.82 -15.76 8.02
CA ASP A 187 -20.67 -17.06 8.69
C ASP A 187 -19.29 -17.71 8.55
N SER A 188 -18.36 -17.07 7.84
CA SER A 188 -17.02 -17.62 7.63
C SER A 188 -16.25 -17.75 8.95
N TYR A 189 -15.70 -18.95 9.18
CA TYR A 189 -14.94 -19.28 10.39
C TYR A 189 -13.78 -18.31 10.65
N TRP A 190 -12.99 -18.03 9.61
CA TRP A 190 -11.84 -17.11 9.72
C TRP A 190 -12.27 -15.66 9.92
N ALA A 191 -13.36 -15.23 9.27
CA ALA A 191 -13.89 -13.89 9.47
C ALA A 191 -14.37 -13.67 10.92
N LYS A 192 -15.15 -14.62 11.46
CA LYS A 192 -15.62 -14.58 12.86
C LYS A 192 -14.47 -14.58 13.87
N LYS A 193 -13.46 -15.42 13.65
CA LYS A 193 -12.30 -15.49 14.55
C LYS A 193 -11.50 -14.20 14.55
N THR A 194 -11.24 -13.62 13.38
CA THR A 194 -10.53 -12.34 13.26
C THR A 194 -11.33 -11.20 13.86
N CYS A 195 -12.63 -11.08 13.54
CA CYS A 195 -13.51 -10.06 14.13
C CYS A 195 -13.58 -10.18 15.67
N GLY A 196 -13.73 -11.41 16.18
CA GLY A 196 -13.80 -11.65 17.63
C GLY A 196 -12.51 -11.29 18.37
N LEU A 197 -11.35 -11.37 17.71
CA LEU A 197 -10.09 -10.89 18.25
C LEU A 197 -9.99 -9.36 18.18
N SER A 198 -10.38 -8.75 17.06
CA SER A 198 -10.32 -7.30 16.86
C SER A 198 -11.23 -6.53 17.83
N PHE A 199 -12.44 -7.03 18.13
CA PHE A 199 -13.36 -6.39 19.08
C PHE A 199 -13.16 -6.82 20.54
N LYS A 200 -12.16 -7.66 20.83
CA LYS A 200 -11.90 -8.12 22.20
C LYS A 200 -11.43 -6.94 23.07
N GLY A 201 -12.02 -6.79 24.26
CA GLY A 201 -11.68 -5.72 25.20
C GLY A 201 -12.28 -4.37 24.81
N GLU A 202 -13.60 -4.34 24.55
CA GLU A 202 -14.37 -3.13 24.16
C GLU A 202 -13.95 -2.47 22.83
N GLY A 203 -13.19 -3.17 21.99
CA GLY A 203 -12.72 -2.62 20.72
C GLY A 203 -11.58 -1.60 20.85
N VAL A 204 -10.87 -1.56 21.99
CA VAL A 204 -9.72 -0.67 22.24
C VAL A 204 -8.56 -0.88 21.23
N ASN A 205 -8.58 -1.98 20.48
CA ASN A 205 -7.60 -2.31 19.44
C ASN A 205 -7.98 -1.79 18.03
N LEU A 206 -9.10 -1.07 17.88
CA LEU A 206 -9.61 -0.47 16.64
C LEU A 206 -9.79 1.04 16.81
#